data_AF-A0A9X6AAI3-F1
#
_entry.id   AF-A0A9X6AAI3-F1
#
_cell.length_a   1.000
_cell.length_b   1.000
_cell.length_c   1.000
_cell.angle_alpha   90.00
_cell.angle_beta   90.00
_cell.angle_gamma   90.00
#
_symmetry.space_group_name_H-M   'P 1'
#
loop_
_entity.id
_entity.type
_entity.pdbx_description
1 polymer ?
#
loop_
_entity_poly.entity_id
_entity_poly.type
_entity_poly.pdbx_seq_one_letter_code
_entity_poly.pdbx_strand_id
1 'polypeptide(L)' 'MNDTAPLRARAEIDLAALRANVRTLRAHAPSAALMAVVKSDAYGHGAVPCARAALEAGARD' A
#
# COMPACT_ATOMS: atom_id res chain seq x y z
N MET A 1 17.32 -21.37 4.96
CA MET A 1 17.78 -19.98 4.74
C MET A 1 17.67 -19.27 6.08
N ASN A 2 18.76 -18.61 6.47
CA ASN A 2 19.17 -18.32 7.84
C ASN A 2 18.37 -17.16 8.47
N ASP A 3 17.65 -17.33 9.59
CA ASP A 3 16.95 -16.18 10.22
C ASP A 3 16.65 -16.33 11.72
N THR A 4 17.66 -16.17 12.57
CA THR A 4 17.48 -15.73 13.98
C THR A 4 18.57 -14.76 14.44
N ALA A 5 19.21 -14.04 13.52
CA ALA A 5 20.01 -12.89 13.92
C ALA A 5 19.04 -11.74 14.28
N PRO A 6 19.17 -11.06 15.43
CA PRO A 6 18.27 -9.98 15.79
C PRO A 6 18.38 -8.83 14.77
N LEU A 7 17.25 -8.45 14.20
CA LEU A 7 17.15 -7.30 13.29
C LEU A 7 17.55 -6.03 14.05
N ARG A 8 18.51 -5.27 13.48
CA ARG A 8 18.98 -4.01 14.07
C ARG A 8 18.14 -2.79 13.66
N ALA A 9 17.25 -2.94 12.67
CA ALA A 9 16.32 -1.93 12.21
C ALA A 9 15.10 -2.59 11.54
N ARG A 10 13.96 -1.91 11.52
CA ARG A 10 12.74 -2.31 10.81
C ARG A 10 12.01 -1.10 10.23
N ALA A 11 11.24 -1.32 9.17
CA ALA A 11 10.28 -0.35 8.66
C ALA A 11 8.86 -0.81 9.03
N GLU A 12 8.11 0.05 9.70
CA GLU A 12 6.70 -0.20 9.99
C GLU A 12 5.84 0.50 8.94
N ILE A 13 4.96 -0.26 8.32
CA ILE A 13 4.12 0.22 7.22
C ILE A 13 2.68 0.37 7.71
N ASP A 14 2.22 1.62 7.77
CA ASP A 14 0.84 1.92 8.17
C ASP A 14 -0.14 1.75 6.99
N LEU A 15 -0.83 0.61 6.98
CA LEU A 15 -1.87 0.33 5.98
C LEU A 15 -3.16 1.13 6.21
N ALA A 16 -3.42 1.65 7.41
CA ALA A 16 -4.56 2.53 7.63
C ALA A 16 -4.34 3.89 6.95
N ALA A 17 -3.13 4.44 7.05
CA ALA A 17 -2.72 5.63 6.31
C ALA A 17 -2.83 5.42 4.79
N LEU A 18 -2.36 4.29 4.27
CA LEU A 18 -2.51 3.96 2.84
C LEU A 18 -3.97 3.97 2.38
N ARG A 19 -4.87 3.33 3.14
CA ARG A 19 -6.31 3.33 2.83
C ARG A 19 -6.91 4.74 2.88
N ALA A 20 -6.50 5.56 3.85
CA ALA A 20 -6.96 6.95 3.95
C ALA A 20 -6.53 7.79 2.74
N ASN A 21 -5.29 7.60 2.26
CA ASN A 21 -4.78 8.26 1.06
C ASN A 21 -5.59 7.88 -0.17
N VAL A 22 -5.87 6.59 -0.37
CA VAL A 22 -6.70 6.12 -1.49
C VAL A 22 -8.10 6.72 -1.44
N ARG A 23 -8.77 6.70 -0.27
CA ARG A 23 -10.10 7.33 -0.12
C ARG A 23 -10.06 8.83 -0.44
N THR A 24 -9.01 9.52 0.00
CA THR A 24 -8.82 10.94 -0.26
C THR A 24 -8.70 11.20 -1.76
N LEU A 25 -7.83 10.48 -2.46
CA LEU A 25 -7.65 10.65 -3.91
C LEU A 25 -8.94 10.34 -4.70
N ARG A 26 -9.70 9.31 -4.28
CA ARG A 26 -11.01 9.02 -4.88
C ARG A 26 -12.03 10.15 -4.68
N ALA A 27 -12.00 10.82 -3.53
CA ALA A 27 -12.89 11.96 -3.28
C ALA A 27 -12.52 13.16 -4.17
N HIS A 28 -11.25 13.33 -4.53
CA HIS A 28 -10.80 14.42 -5.41
C HIS A 28 -11.14 14.19 -6.89
N ALA A 29 -11.28 12.93 -7.31
CA ALA A 29 -11.60 12.56 -8.69
C ALA A 29 -12.70 11.48 -8.72
N PRO A 30 -13.95 11.80 -8.34
CA PRO A 30 -15.00 10.81 -8.11
C PRO A 30 -15.43 10.05 -9.37
N SER A 31 -15.21 10.61 -10.56
CA SER A 31 -15.53 9.99 -11.85
C SER A 31 -14.36 9.20 -12.46
N ALA A 32 -13.15 9.34 -11.92
CA ALA A 32 -11.96 8.65 -12.45
C ALA A 32 -11.74 7.31 -11.75
N ALA A 33 -11.27 6.31 -12.51
CA ALA A 33 -10.69 5.12 -11.92
C ALA A 33 -9.35 5.47 -11.25
N LEU A 34 -9.11 4.94 -10.05
CA LEU A 34 -7.86 5.09 -9.34
C LEU A 34 -7.04 3.81 -9.45
N MET A 35 -5.88 3.88 -10.11
CA MET A 35 -4.93 2.78 -10.23
C MET A 35 -3.83 2.92 -9.18
N ALA A 36 -3.70 1.91 -8.30
CA ALA A 36 -2.62 1.86 -7.32
C ALA A 36 -1.36 1.25 -7.95
N VAL A 37 -0.30 2.05 -8.09
CA VAL A 37 0.98 1.58 -8.64
C VAL A 37 1.83 0.95 -7.54
N VAL A 38 1.97 -0.37 -7.57
CA VAL A 38 2.73 -1.14 -6.56
C VAL A 38 4.05 -1.71 -7.10
N LYS A 39 4.65 -1.06 -8.10
CA LYS A 39 5.95 -1.46 -8.66
C LYS A 39 7.03 -1.49 -7.57
N SER A 40 8.08 -2.29 -7.82
CA SER A 40 9.23 -2.41 -6.90
C SER A 40 8.81 -2.74 -5.47
N ASP A 41 7.94 -3.74 -5.33
CA ASP A 41 7.38 -4.17 -4.03
C ASP A 41 6.66 -3.05 -3.27
N ALA A 42 5.80 -2.30 -3.97
CA ALA A 42 5.19 -1.05 -3.48
C ALA A 42 6.24 -0.06 -2.94
N TYR A 43 7.28 0.21 -3.73
CA TYR A 43 8.39 1.09 -3.33
C TYR A 43 9.05 0.65 -1.99
N GLY A 44 9.16 -0.66 -1.76
CA GLY A 44 9.72 -1.24 -0.54
C GLY A 44 8.76 -1.32 0.66
N HIS A 45 7.47 -1.03 0.48
CA HIS A 45 6.45 -1.12 1.54
C HIS A 45 5.77 -2.49 1.59
N GLY A 46 6.01 -3.37 0.62
CA GLY A 46 5.37 -4.67 0.47
C GLY A 46 4.19 -4.62 -0.50
N ALA A 47 4.37 -5.13 -1.72
CA ALA A 47 3.38 -5.05 -2.79
C ALA A 47 2.06 -5.73 -2.43
N VAL A 48 2.09 -6.93 -1.86
CA VAL A 48 0.88 -7.69 -1.53
C VAL A 48 0.01 -6.99 -0.47
N PRO A 49 0.52 -6.62 0.73
CA PRO A 49 -0.29 -5.91 1.71
C PRO A 49 -0.76 -4.55 1.21
N CYS A 50 0.07 -3.79 0.49
CA CYS A 50 -0.31 -2.49 -0.06
C CYS A 50 -1.39 -2.61 -1.14
N ALA A 51 -1.27 -3.56 -2.07
CA ALA A 51 -2.27 -3.78 -3.13
C ALA A 51 -3.63 -4.14 -2.54
N ARG A 52 -3.67 -5.06 -1.56
CA ARG A 52 -4.93 -5.42 -0.86
C ARG A 52 -5.56 -4.23 -0.18
N ALA A 53 -4.78 -3.48 0.60
CA ALA A 53 -5.27 -2.27 1.28
C ALA A 53 -5.79 -1.22 0.28
N ALA A 54 -5.12 -1.04 -0.86
CA ALA A 54 -5.57 -0.10 -1.89
C ALA A 54 -6.90 -0.54 -2.55
N LEU A 55 -7.04 -1.83 -2.89
CA LEU A 55 -8.28 -2.40 -3.42
C LEU A 55 -9.43 -2.29 -2.41
N GLU A 56 -9.20 -2.62 -1.14
CA GLU A 56 -10.17 -2.44 -0.05
C GLU A 56 -10.66 -0.98 0.08
N ALA A 57 -9.79 -0.01 -0.21
CA ALA A 57 -10.12 1.42 -0.17
C ALA A 57 -10.74 1.94 -1.48
N GLY A 58 -10.86 1.10 -2.50
CA GLY A 58 -11.57 1.39 -3.76
C GLY A 58 -10.69 1.76 -4.95
N ALA A 59 -9.39 1.47 -4.91
CA ALA A 59 -8.59 1.38 -6.14
C ALA A 59 -9.17 0.29 -7.05
N ARG A 60 -8.98 0.41 -8.36
CA ARG A 60 -9.49 -0.52 -9.38
C ARG A 60 -8.37 -0.96 -10.31
N ASP A 61 -8.54 -2.13 -10.91
CA ASP A 61 -7.72 -2.77 -11.94
C ASP A 61 -7.90 -2.14 -13.33
#